data_AF-A0A1B6HVU7-F1
#
_entry.id   AF-A0A1B6HVU7-F1
#
_cell.length_a   1.000
_cell.length_b   1.000
_cell.length_c   1.000
_cell.angle_alpha   90.00
_cell.angle_beta   90.00
_cell.angle_gamma   90.00
#
_symmetry.space_group_name_H-M   'P 1'
#
loop_
_entity.id
_entity.type
_entity.pdbx_description
1 polymer ?
#
loop_
_entity_poly.entity_id
_entity_poly.type
_entity_poly.pdbx_seq_one_letter_code
_entity_poly.pdbx_strand_id
1 'polypeptide(L)'
;METNKVSSSSSKNRFADYFVICGLDLNSGLEPDTVAGDNLQSSPLERPYKCKVLGHYPDNVPWNPFDKDAVGMLCLPHGLQFRTQKHPLEPKFHSFLITRQDGKRYYGASYVFFEEVRNRKIAS
;
A
#
# COMPACT_ATOMS: atom_id res chain seq x y z
N MET A 1 -6.42 28.00 36.94
CA MET A 1 -5.72 27.53 35.72
C MET A 1 -5.76 26.02 35.75
N GLU A 2 -6.80 25.43 35.16
CA GLU A 2 -6.93 23.98 35.05
C GLU A 2 -5.95 23.46 34.01
N THR A 3 -5.09 22.54 34.44
CA THR A 3 -4.21 21.79 33.56
C THR A 3 -5.06 20.78 32.80
N ASN A 4 -5.36 21.08 31.54
CA ASN A 4 -5.94 20.13 30.60
C ASN A 4 -4.96 18.97 30.41
N LYS A 5 -5.09 17.95 31.24
CA LYS A 5 -4.43 16.66 31.08
C LYS A 5 -5.09 15.97 29.90
N VAL A 6 -4.55 16.19 28.70
CA VAL A 6 -4.84 15.37 27.53
C VAL A 6 -4.40 13.96 27.90
N SER A 7 -5.35 13.14 28.34
CA SER A 7 -5.13 11.73 28.58
C SER A 7 -4.93 11.07 27.21
N SER A 8 -3.68 10.73 26.90
CA SER A 8 -3.32 9.96 25.69
C SER A 8 -3.74 8.48 25.85
N SER A 9 -5.01 8.25 26.19
CA SER A 9 -5.54 6.93 26.51
C SER A 9 -6.19 6.29 25.28
N SER A 10 -5.41 5.61 24.44
CA SER A 10 -5.92 4.47 23.64
C SER A 10 -4.85 3.60 22.94
N SER A 11 -3.55 3.90 23.03
CA SER A 11 -2.53 3.17 22.23
C SER A 11 -2.08 1.82 22.80
N LYS A 12 -2.45 1.45 24.03
CA LYS A 12 -1.87 0.27 24.70
C LYS A 12 -2.52 -1.09 24.38
N ASN A 13 -3.68 -1.12 23.72
CA ASN A 13 -4.44 -2.37 23.49
C ASN A 13 -4.68 -2.71 22.00
N ARG A 14 -3.96 -2.08 21.06
CA ARG A 14 -4.15 -2.32 19.63
C ARG A 14 -3.00 -3.13 19.05
N PHE A 15 -3.33 -4.19 18.31
CA PHE A 15 -2.35 -5.00 17.58
C PHE A 15 -1.61 -4.19 16.49
N ALA A 16 -2.34 -3.31 15.80
CA ALA A 16 -1.80 -2.40 14.80
C ALA A 16 -2.47 -1.02 14.88
N ASP A 17 -1.73 0.01 14.48
CA ASP A 17 -2.26 1.37 14.36
C ASP A 17 -3.29 1.45 13.23
N TYR A 18 -3.03 0.82 12.09
CA TYR A 18 -3.95 0.76 10.96
C TYR A 18 -3.79 -0.52 10.13
N PHE A 19 -4.82 -0.83 9.34
CA PHE A 19 -4.86 -1.83 8.29
C PHE A 19 -5.16 -1.14 6.97
N VAL A 20 -4.49 -1.54 5.89
CA VAL A 20 -4.64 -0.93 4.57
C VAL A 20 -4.92 -1.98 3.51
N ILE A 21 -5.73 -1.59 2.54
CA ILE A 21 -5.95 -2.34 1.30
C ILE A 21 -5.34 -1.51 0.19
N CYS A 22 -4.39 -2.07 -0.52
CA CYS A 22 -3.64 -1.42 -1.59
C CYS A 22 -3.81 -2.24 -2.88
N GLY A 23 -4.01 -1.59 -4.02
CA GLY A 23 -4.22 -2.29 -5.28
C GLY A 23 -4.53 -1.36 -6.44
N LEU A 24 -5.28 -1.91 -7.40
CA LEU A 24 -5.68 -1.24 -8.63
C LEU A 24 -6.89 -0.33 -8.41
N ASP A 25 -6.71 0.98 -8.59
CA ASP A 25 -7.83 1.92 -8.60
C ASP A 25 -8.48 1.96 -10.00
N LEU A 26 -9.68 1.41 -10.10
CA LEU A 26 -10.42 1.35 -11.35
C LEU A 26 -10.87 2.73 -11.87
N ASN A 27 -10.87 3.76 -11.02
CA ASN A 27 -11.28 5.11 -11.41
C ASN A 27 -10.18 5.83 -12.18
N SER A 28 -8.93 5.71 -11.74
CA SER A 28 -7.79 6.29 -12.45
C SER A 28 -7.26 5.40 -13.57
N GLY A 29 -7.51 4.10 -13.52
CA GLY A 29 -6.92 3.14 -14.45
C GLY A 29 -5.43 2.91 -14.19
N LEU A 30 -4.73 2.47 -15.24
CA LEU A 30 -3.31 2.11 -15.17
C LEU A 30 -2.40 3.32 -15.32
N GLU A 31 -1.71 3.65 -14.24
CA GLU A 31 -0.67 4.68 -14.22
C GLU A 31 0.71 4.01 -14.15
N PRO A 32 1.67 4.38 -15.00
CA PRO A 32 3.02 3.81 -14.94
C PRO A 32 3.74 4.15 -13.63
N ASP A 33 4.46 3.18 -13.06
CA ASP A 33 5.26 3.39 -11.84
C ASP A 33 6.71 3.77 -12.19
N THR A 34 6.96 5.08 -12.28
CA THR A 34 8.28 5.63 -12.56
C THR A 34 9.30 5.34 -11.45
N VAL A 35 8.86 4.97 -10.25
CA VAL A 35 9.74 4.72 -9.10
C VAL A 35 10.15 3.25 -9.02
N ALA A 36 9.23 2.34 -9.35
CA ALA A 36 9.50 0.90 -9.42
C ALA A 36 10.27 0.46 -10.68
N GLY A 37 10.64 1.41 -11.55
CA GLY A 37 11.46 1.15 -12.74
C GLY A 37 10.65 0.95 -14.02
N ASP A 38 9.69 1.82 -14.30
CA ASP A 38 8.99 1.82 -15.59
C ASP A 38 9.97 1.82 -16.78
N ASN A 39 9.77 0.86 -17.67
CA ASN A 39 10.45 0.77 -18.96
C ASN A 39 9.37 0.74 -20.03
N LEU A 40 9.11 1.89 -20.66
CA LEU A 40 8.08 2.03 -21.70
C LEU A 40 8.32 1.13 -22.93
N GLN A 41 9.51 0.54 -23.07
CA GLN A 41 9.85 -0.43 -24.12
C GLN A 41 9.45 -1.86 -23.77
N SER A 42 9.13 -2.14 -22.50
CA SER A 42 8.67 -3.46 -22.04
C SER A 42 7.18 -3.64 -22.31
N SER A 43 6.74 -4.90 -22.45
CA SER A 43 5.32 -5.17 -22.68
C SER A 43 4.47 -4.74 -21.48
N PRO A 44 3.17 -4.41 -21.65
CA PRO A 44 2.30 -4.02 -20.55
C PRO A 44 2.21 -5.02 -19.40
N LEU A 45 2.52 -6.30 -19.62
CA LEU A 45 2.55 -7.35 -18.59
C LEU A 45 3.86 -7.37 -17.79
N GLU A 46 4.93 -6.81 -18.33
CA GLU A 46 6.27 -6.85 -17.74
C GLU A 46 6.64 -5.58 -16.96
N ARG A 47 5.83 -4.52 -17.09
CA ARG A 47 6.07 -3.25 -16.41
C ARG A 47 5.25 -3.10 -15.12
N PRO A 48 5.79 -2.38 -14.12
CA PRO A 48 5.07 -2.06 -12.90
C PRO A 48 4.13 -0.85 -13.09
N TYR A 49 2.99 -0.88 -12.41
CA TYR A 49 2.03 0.23 -12.36
C TYR A 49 1.87 0.73 -10.93
N LYS A 50 1.41 1.98 -10.79
CA LYS A 50 1.21 2.58 -9.48
C LYS A 50 0.13 1.82 -8.70
N CYS A 51 0.48 1.48 -7.48
CA CYS A 51 -0.44 1.00 -6.48
C CYS A 51 -1.15 2.19 -5.80
N LYS A 52 -2.44 2.03 -5.46
CA LYS A 52 -3.17 3.00 -4.64
C LYS A 52 -3.76 2.36 -3.41
N VAL A 53 -3.77 3.09 -2.30
CA VAL A 53 -4.52 2.69 -1.11
C VAL A 53 -6.02 2.87 -1.41
N LEU A 54 -6.73 1.74 -1.45
CA LEU A 54 -8.15 1.59 -1.72
C LEU A 54 -8.98 1.68 -0.42
N GLY A 55 -8.38 1.32 0.72
CA GLY A 55 -9.00 1.42 2.03
C GLY A 55 -7.96 1.54 3.14
N HIS A 56 -8.29 2.29 4.19
CA HIS A 56 -7.43 2.53 5.35
C HIS A 56 -8.30 2.52 6.61
N TYR A 57 -7.96 1.66 7.58
CA TYR A 57 -8.80 1.40 8.74
C TYR A 57 -8.00 1.45 10.05
N PRO A 58 -8.45 2.21 11.06
CA PRO A 58 -9.56 3.17 11.02
C PRO A 58 -9.20 4.37 10.13
N ASP A 59 -10.21 5.10 9.64
CA ASP A 59 -10.01 6.23 8.72
C ASP A 59 -9.03 7.29 9.28
N ASN A 60 -8.99 7.47 10.60
CA ASN A 60 -8.12 8.41 11.26
C ASN A 60 -7.46 7.83 12.52
N VAL A 61 -6.16 8.08 12.65
CA VAL A 61 -5.35 7.78 13.84
C VAL A 61 -4.59 9.06 14.22
N PRO A 62 -5.11 9.88 15.16
CA PRO A 62 -4.55 11.22 15.42
C PRO A 62 -3.07 11.25 15.82
N TRP A 63 -2.58 10.18 16.46
CA TRP A 63 -1.18 10.06 16.92
C TRP A 63 -0.24 9.44 15.88
N ASN A 64 -0.76 9.01 14.73
CA ASN A 64 0.01 8.42 13.64
C ASN A 64 -0.58 8.85 12.28
N PRO A 65 -0.20 10.04 11.77
CA PRO A 65 -0.66 10.52 10.48
C PRO A 65 -0.34 9.52 9.36
N PHE A 66 -1.39 9.16 8.61
CA PHE A 66 -1.28 8.19 7.53
C PHE A 66 -0.64 8.81 6.29
N ASP A 67 0.40 8.16 5.78
CA ASP A 67 1.10 8.55 4.57
C ASP A 67 0.72 7.58 3.44
N LYS A 68 -0.28 7.98 2.66
CA LYS A 68 -0.92 7.13 1.65
C LYS A 68 0.08 6.67 0.58
N ASP A 69 0.94 7.58 0.14
CA ASP A 69 1.87 7.33 -0.96
C ASP A 69 3.04 6.45 -0.49
N ALA A 70 3.64 6.76 0.67
CA ALA A 70 4.71 5.94 1.21
C ALA A 70 4.22 4.51 1.55
N VAL A 71 3.05 4.39 2.17
CA VAL A 71 2.49 3.07 2.50
C VAL A 71 2.11 2.31 1.24
N GLY A 72 1.51 2.95 0.24
CA GLY A 72 1.20 2.32 -1.05
C GLY A 72 2.45 1.72 -1.73
N MET A 73 3.54 2.49 -1.78
CA MET A 73 4.82 2.03 -2.34
C MET A 73 5.43 0.87 -1.56
N LEU A 74 5.38 0.91 -0.23
CA LEU A 74 5.96 -0.14 0.61
C LEU A 74 5.09 -1.41 0.66
N CYS A 75 3.78 -1.26 0.44
CA CYS A 75 2.87 -2.39 0.31
C CYS A 75 3.16 -3.22 -0.95
N LEU A 76 3.50 -2.57 -2.07
CA LEU A 76 3.92 -3.21 -3.32
C LEU A 76 5.27 -2.65 -3.80
N PRO A 77 6.41 -3.13 -3.25
CA PRO A 77 7.75 -2.58 -3.54
C PRO A 77 8.20 -2.79 -5.00
N HIS A 78 7.49 -3.63 -5.76
CA HIS A 78 7.71 -3.85 -7.20
C HIS A 78 6.55 -3.31 -8.04
N GLY A 79 5.76 -2.40 -7.48
CA GLY A 79 4.54 -1.88 -8.08
C GLY A 79 3.44 -2.94 -8.24
N LEU A 80 2.32 -2.50 -8.81
CA LEU A 80 1.24 -3.38 -9.24
C LEU A 80 1.67 -4.10 -10.52
N GLN A 81 1.57 -5.43 -10.49
CA GLN A 81 2.02 -6.30 -11.57
C GLN A 81 0.86 -7.09 -12.16
N PHE A 82 0.93 -7.36 -13.45
CA PHE A 82 0.01 -8.27 -14.11
C PHE A 82 0.67 -9.63 -14.28
N ARG A 83 -0.12 -10.67 -14.07
CA ARG A 83 0.27 -12.04 -14.32
C ARG A 83 -0.86 -12.75 -15.04
N THR A 84 -0.49 -13.71 -15.86
CA THR A 84 -1.42 -14.67 -16.46
C THR A 84 -1.42 -15.96 -15.65
N GLN A 85 -2.41 -16.83 -15.87
CA GLN A 85 -2.49 -18.15 -15.23
C GLN A 85 -1.29 -19.07 -15.53
N LYS A 86 -0.44 -18.72 -16.50
CA LYS A 86 0.81 -19.44 -16.78
C LYS A 86 1.89 -19.17 -15.73
N HIS A 87 1.73 -18.15 -14.91
CA HIS A 87 2.69 -17.76 -13.89
C HIS A 87 2.26 -18.32 -12.52
N PRO A 88 3.22 -18.59 -11.61
CA PRO A 88 2.90 -18.83 -10.21
C PRO A 88 2.17 -17.62 -9.62
N LEU A 89 0.98 -17.87 -9.06
CA LEU A 89 0.15 -16.84 -8.41
C LEU A 89 0.20 -16.95 -6.88
N GLU A 90 1.28 -17.55 -6.35
CA GLU A 90 1.46 -17.73 -4.92
C GLU A 90 1.54 -16.38 -4.19
N PRO A 91 0.77 -16.20 -3.11
CA PRO A 91 0.85 -14.99 -2.30
C PRO A 91 2.24 -14.82 -1.68
N LYS A 92 2.67 -13.56 -1.54
CA LYS A 92 3.94 -13.19 -0.93
C LYS A 92 3.70 -12.42 0.35
N PHE A 93 4.61 -12.58 1.31
CA PHE A 93 4.63 -11.82 2.53
C PHE A 93 5.96 -11.09 2.66
N HIS A 94 5.93 -9.81 3.00
CA HIS A 94 7.13 -9.05 3.32
C HIS A 94 6.88 -8.02 4.41
N SER A 95 7.90 -7.74 5.21
CA SER A 95 7.91 -6.65 6.18
C SER A 95 8.64 -5.43 5.64
N PHE A 96 8.26 -4.25 6.13
CA PHE A 96 8.95 -3.00 5.83
C PHE A 96 9.02 -2.10 7.06
N LEU A 97 9.89 -1.09 7.02
CA LEU A 97 10.07 -0.10 8.08
C LEU A 97 10.01 1.31 7.49
N ILE A 98 9.22 2.19 8.10
CA ILE A 98 9.23 3.62 7.83
C ILE A 98 9.94 4.32 8.98
N THR A 99 10.97 5.10 8.67
CA THR A 99 11.63 5.98 9.63
C THR A 99 11.19 7.41 9.35
N ARG A 100 10.56 8.07 10.33
CA ARG A 100 10.16 9.48 10.22
C ARG A 100 11.35 10.39 10.58
N GLN A 101 11.21 11.67 10.25
CA GLN A 101 12.23 12.69 10.50
C GLN A 101 12.57 12.85 11.99
N ASP A 102 11.62 12.59 12.89
CA ASP A 102 11.82 12.60 14.35
C ASP A 102 12.52 11.33 14.89
N GLY A 103 12.93 10.41 14.00
CA GLY A 103 13.55 9.13 14.34
C GLY A 103 12.57 8.04 14.74
N LYS A 104 11.25 8.32 14.81
CA LYS A 104 10.25 7.31 15.11
C LYS A 104 10.17 6.27 13.99
N ARG A 105 10.04 5.01 14.39
CA ARG A 105 9.98 3.86 13.50
C ARG A 105 8.59 3.25 13.49
N TYR A 106 8.09 2.96 12.29
CA TYR A 106 6.82 2.27 12.06
C TYR A 106 7.09 0.99 11.30
N TYR A 107 6.62 -0.12 11.86
CA TYR A 107 6.79 -1.45 11.30
C TYR A 107 5.52 -1.83 10.55
N GLY A 108 5.69 -2.28 9.32
CA GLY A 108 4.59 -2.74 8.47
C GLY A 108 4.86 -4.14 7.96
N ALA A 109 3.79 -4.82 7.61
CA ALA A 109 3.84 -6.08 6.91
C ALA A 109 2.75 -6.12 5.83
N SER A 110 3.07 -6.71 4.70
CA SER A 110 2.21 -6.82 3.54
C SER A 110 1.98 -8.27 3.21
N TYR A 111 0.72 -8.61 2.94
CA TYR A 111 0.33 -9.85 2.30
C TYR A 111 -0.16 -9.52 0.89
N VAL A 112 0.60 -9.95 -0.10
CA VAL A 112 0.43 -9.60 -1.52
C VAL A 112 -0.07 -10.81 -2.28
N PHE A 113 -1.18 -10.66 -2.98
CA PHE A 113 -1.78 -11.73 -3.80
C PHE A 113 -2.32 -11.16 -5.11
N PHE A 114 -2.55 -12.04 -6.07
CA PHE A 114 -3.18 -11.66 -7.34
C PHE A 114 -4.69 -11.85 -7.26
N GLU A 115 -5.42 -10.90 -7.82
CA GLU A 115 -6.86 -11.02 -8.06
C GLU A 115 -7.16 -11.03 -9.56
N GLU A 116 -8.32 -11.58 -9.92
CA GLU A 116 -8.78 -11.60 -11.30
C GLU A 116 -9.17 -10.20 -11.77
N VAL A 117 -8.55 -9.74 -12.86
CA VAL A 117 -8.91 -8.47 -13.51
C VAL A 117 -10.21 -8.65 -14.29
N ARG A 118 -11.32 -8.19 -13.71
CA ARG A 118 -12.65 -8.25 -14.36
C ARG A 118 -12.99 -7.02 -15.21
N ASN A 119 -12.23 -5.94 -15.03
CA ASN A 119 -12.48 -4.69 -15.75
C ASN A 119 -11.97 -4.80 -17.20
N ARG A 120 -12.88 -4.77 -18.17
CA ARG A 120 -12.54 -4.85 -19.59
C ARG A 120 -11.65 -3.71 -20.07
N LYS A 121 -11.66 -2.53 -19.46
CA LYS A 121 -10.77 -1.42 -19.83
C LYS A 121 -9.30 -1.71 -19.49
N ILE A 122 -9.04 -2.73 -18.68
CA ILE A 122 -7.73 -3.12 -18.18
C ILE A 122 -7.32 -4.48 -18.74
N ALA A 123 -8.31 -5.37 -18.97
CA ALA A 123 -8.10 -6.71 -19.51
C ALA A 123 -8.23 -6.82 -21.05
N SER A 124 -8.44 -5.71 -21.78
CA SER A 124 -8.53 -5.67 -23.25
C SER A 124 -7.23 -5.26 -23.92
#